data_AF-A0A327R8M3-F1
#
_entry.id   AF-A0A327R8M3-F1
#
_cell.length_a   1.000
_cell.length_b   1.000
_cell.length_c   1.000
_cell.angle_alpha   90.00
_cell.angle_beta   90.00
_cell.angle_gamma   90.00
#
_symmetry.space_group_name_H-M   'P 1'
#
loop_
_entity.id
_entity.type
_entity.pdbx_description
1 polymer ?
#
loop_
_entity_poly.entity_id
_entity_poly.type
_entity_poly.pdbx_seq_one_letter_code
_entity_poly.pdbx_strand_id
1 'polypeptide(L)' 'MSQVANCPSCGGKSKIKEIDGQLTFEAIQDAEVFKKVAQLKKAVEKFKEKAESLEKELEVITTNK' A
#
# COMPACT_ATOMS: atom_id res chain seq x y z
N MET A 1 0.92 2.31 -7.69
CA MET A 1 1.81 2.48 -6.52
C MET A 1 3.04 3.24 -6.97
N SER A 2 3.65 4.07 -6.13
CA SER A 2 4.91 4.75 -6.49
C SER A 2 6.00 3.72 -6.73
N GLN A 3 6.80 3.89 -7.79
CA GLN A 3 7.95 3.03 -8.02
C GLN A 3 9.08 3.46 -7.08
N VAL A 4 9.57 2.53 -6.26
CA VAL A 4 10.62 2.78 -5.27
C VAL A 4 11.90 2.08 -5.70
N ALA A 5 13.02 2.80 -5.66
CA ALA A 5 14.34 2.27 -5.97
C ALA A 5 15.39 2.84 -5.00
N ASN A 6 16.60 2.27 -5.07
CA ASN A 6 17.75 2.88 -4.41
C ASN A 6 18.22 4.06 -5.27
N CYS A 7 18.49 5.20 -4.64
CA CYS A 7 19.11 6.34 -5.29
C CYS A 7 20.50 5.92 -5.80
N PRO A 8 20.83 6.12 -7.08
CA PRO A 8 22.13 5.73 -7.62
C PRO A 8 23.30 6.52 -7.01
N SER A 9 23.04 7.72 -6.45
CA SER A 9 24.08 8.59 -5.90
C SER A 9 24.41 8.35 -4.43
N CYS A 10 23.40 8.06 -3.59
CA CYS A 10 23.58 7.91 -2.15
C CYS A 10 23.10 6.56 -1.58
N GLY A 11 22.52 5.68 -2.40
CA GLY A 11 22.00 4.36 -1.99
C GLY A 11 20.70 4.39 -1.19
N GLY A 12 20.23 5.57 -0.75
CA GLY A 12 18.99 5.73 0.02
C GLY A 12 17.72 5.37 -0.76
N LYS A 13 16.63 5.04 -0.05
CA LYS A 13 15.34 4.73 -0.69
C LYS A 13 14.70 5.99 -1.25
N SER A 14 14.34 5.94 -2.54
CA SER A 14 13.75 7.07 -3.26
C SER A 14 12.59 6.60 -4.13
N LYS A 15 11.60 7.48 -4.31
CA LYS A 15 10.57 7.29 -5.34
C LYS A 15 11.10 7.80 -6.67
N ILE A 16 10.88 7.01 -7.71
CA ILE A 16 11.19 7.38 -9.09
C ILE A 16 10.04 8.22 -9.63
N LYS A 17 10.37 9.36 -10.23
CA LYS A 17 9.44 10.22 -10.95
C LYS A 17 10.05 10.59 -12.30
N GLU A 18 9.22 10.73 -13.33
CA GLU A 18 9.65 11.28 -14.61
C GLU A 18 9.14 12.71 -14.71
N ILE A 19 10.05 13.66 -14.95
CA ILE A 19 9.75 15.08 -15.14
C ILE A 19 10.52 15.51 -16.38
N ASP A 20 9.82 16.03 -17.39
CA ASP A 20 10.40 16.50 -18.65
C ASP A 20 11.31 15.46 -19.35
N GLY A 21 10.91 14.18 -19.30
CA GLY A 21 11.64 13.05 -19.88
C GLY A 21 12.88 12.61 -19.08
N GLN A 22 13.13 13.21 -17.92
CA GLN A 22 14.24 12.84 -17.03
C GLN A 22 13.74 12.10 -15.80
N LEU A 23 14.44 11.01 -15.46
CA LEU A 23 14.20 10.29 -14.22
C LEU A 23 14.77 11.08 -13.04
N THR A 24 13.90 11.40 -12.10
CA THR A 24 14.20 12.08 -10.85
C THR A 24 14.00 11.10 -9.69
N PHE A 25 14.89 11.17 -8.71
CA PHE A 25 14.87 10.34 -7.51
C PHE A 25 14.58 11.23 -6.31
N GLU A 26 13.38 11.12 -5.76
CA GLU A 26 13.00 11.90 -4.58
C GLU A 26 13.10 11.02 -3.33
N ALA A 27 13.88 11.47 -2.35
CA ALA A 27 14.10 10.75 -1.11
C ALA A 27 12.78 10.51 -0.37
N ILE A 28 12.56 9.27 0.08
CA ILE A 28 11.42 8.93 0.91
C ILE A 28 11.77 9.28 2.35
N GLN A 29 11.01 10.20 2.94
CA GLN A 29 11.20 10.63 4.33
C GLN A 29 10.23 9.93 5.28
N ASP A 30 10.57 9.94 6.58
CA ASP A 30 9.82 9.26 7.64
C ASP A 30 8.33 9.61 7.64
N ALA A 31 7.98 10.90 7.48
CA ALA A 31 6.58 11.33 7.45
C ALA A 31 5.78 10.68 6.30
N GLU A 32 6.40 10.53 5.12
CA GLU A 32 5.78 9.84 3.98
C GLU A 32 5.62 8.34 4.28
N VAL A 33 6.63 7.71 4.89
CA VAL A 33 6.58 6.29 5.31
C VAL A 33 5.45 6.07 6.32
N PHE A 34 5.38 6.88 7.39
CA PHE A 34 4.35 6.74 8.41
C PHE A 34 2.94 6.90 7.83
N LYS A 35 2.75 7.86 6.92
CA LYS A 35 1.47 8.04 6.22
C LYS A 35 1.09 6.81 5.41
N LYS A 36 2.04 6.19 4.68
CA LYS A 36 1.80 4.98 3.89
C LYS A 36 1.51 3.76 4.77
N VAL A 37 2.23 3.60 5.88
CA VAL A 37 1.98 2.55 6.87
C VAL A 37 0.58 2.68 7.47
N ALA A 38 0.16 3.89 7.83
CA ALA A 38 -1.19 4.14 8.34
C ALA A 38 -2.28 3.82 7.29
N GLN A 39 -2.04 4.17 6.02
CA GLN A 39 -2.95 3.83 4.93
C GLN A 39 -3.07 2.30 4.75
N LEU A 40 -1.97 1.56 4.83
CA LEU A 40 -1.96 0.10 4.72
C LEU A 40 -2.74 -0.56 5.85
N LYS A 41 -2.51 -0.14 7.11
CA LYS A 41 -3.24 -0.68 8.26
C LYS A 41 -4.76 -0.52 8.10
N LYS A 42 -5.20 0.68 7.69
CA LYS A 42 -6.63 0.96 7.43
C LYS A 42 -7.20 0.11 6.30
N ALA A 43 -6.41 -0.14 5.24
CA ALA A 43 -6.86 -0.98 4.14
C ALA A 43 -7.03 -2.44 4.59
N VAL A 44 -6.05 -2.98 5.33
CA VAL A 44 -6.10 -4.35 5.88
C VAL A 44 -7.32 -4.54 6.78
N GLU A 45 -7.59 -3.59 7.67
CA GLU A 45 -8.76 -3.62 8.56
C GLU A 45 -10.07 -3.70 7.76
N LYS A 46 -10.24 -2.85 6.75
CA LYS A 46 -11.42 -2.87 5.88
C LYS A 46 -11.58 -4.18 5.10
N PHE A 47 -10.46 -4.78 4.64
CA PHE A 47 -10.53 -6.06 3.95
C PHE A 47 -10.89 -7.19 4.92
N LYS A 48 -10.40 -7.14 6.16
CA LYS A 48 -10.76 -8.09 7.21
C LYS A 48 -12.24 -8.03 7.55
N GLU A 49 -12.78 -6.84 7.78
CA GLU A 49 -14.22 -6.64 8.04
C GLU A 49 -15.09 -7.18 6.88
N LYS A 50 -14.68 -6.93 5.64
CA LYS A 50 -15.37 -7.45 4.46
C LYS A 50 -15.29 -8.98 4.38
N ALA A 51 -14.13 -9.56 4.65
CA ALA A 51 -13.95 -11.00 4.65
C ALA A 51 -14.84 -11.65 5.72
N GLU A 52 -14.86 -11.12 6.94
CA GLU A 52 -15.72 -11.61 8.03
C GLU A 52 -17.21 -11.50 7.70
N SER A 53 -17.64 -10.42 7.02
CA SER A 53 -19.03 -10.30 6.54
C SER A 53 -19.37 -11.38 5.52
N LEU A 54 -18.49 -11.59 4.54
CA LEU A 54 -18.68 -12.59 3.49
C LEU A 54 -18.67 -14.02 4.05
N GLU A 55 -17.82 -14.31 5.04
CA GLU A 55 -17.81 -15.60 5.73
C GLU A 55 -19.15 -15.88 6.42
N LYS A 56 -19.72 -14.89 7.12
CA LYS A 56 -21.06 -15.03 7.73
C LYS A 56 -22.15 -15.25 6.69
N GLU A 57 -22.13 -14.51 5.59
CA GLU A 57 -23.08 -14.70 4.49
C GLU A 57 -22.98 -16.12 3.89
N LEU A 58 -21.75 -16.63 3.70
CA LEU A 58 -21.51 -17.99 3.24
C LEU A 58 -22.01 -19.05 4.22
N GLU A 59 -21.80 -18.88 5.52
CA GLU A 59 -22.33 -19.78 6.56
C GLU A 59 -23.86 -19.87 6.48
N VAL A 60 -24.55 -18.74 6.33
CA VAL A 60 -26.02 -18.70 6.19
C VAL A 60 -26.47 -19.44 4.93
N ILE A 61 -25.78 -19.27 3.81
CA ILE A 61 -26.13 -19.93 2.54
C ILE A 61 -25.85 -21.44 2.59
N THR A 62 -24.76 -21.85 3.23
CA THR A 62 -24.34 -23.26 3.31
C THR A 62 -25.11 -24.06 4.35
N THR A 63 -25.57 -23.42 5.44
CA THR A 63 -26.37 -24.07 6.49
C THR A 63 -27.84 -24.24 6.10
N ASN A 64 -28.34 -23.45 5.14
CA ASN A 64 -29.71 -23.55 4.62
C ASN A 64 -29.83 -24.44 3.37
N LYS A 65 -28.84 -25.30 3.11
CA LYS A 65 -28.90 -26.39 2.13
C LYS A 65 -29.13 -27.73 2.83
#